data_AF-A0A7V0SRU0-F1
#
_entry.id   AF-A0A7V0SRU0-F1
#
_cell.length_a   1.000
_cell.length_b   1.000
_cell.length_c   1.000
_cell.angle_alpha   90.00
_cell.angle_beta   90.00
_cell.angle_gamma   90.00
#
_symmetry.space_group_name_H-M   'P 1'
#
loop_
_entity.id
_entity.type
_entity.pdbx_description
1 polymer ?
#
loop_
_entity_poly.entity_id
_entity_poly.type
_entity_poly.pdbx_seq_one_letter_code
_entity_poly.pdbx_strand_id
1 'polypeptide(L)'
;MNNKEKIPEALEKQNKTWKKHDGIPMVDYSSQKSDFKNGSHAEIIDLKDFEFFLKSSDSYDFDIMLEIKDKEKSALKAIKILEKDNRFLKKV
;
A
#
# COMPACT_ATOMS: atom_id res chain seq x y z
N MET A 1 -6.98 -5.87 8.60
CA MET A 1 -6.00 -5.28 9.52
C MET A 1 -6.05 -5.97 10.88
N ASN A 2 -4.96 -5.94 11.64
CA ASN A 2 -4.77 -6.74 12.86
C ASN A 2 -5.77 -6.42 13.98
N ASN A 3 -6.33 -5.20 14.01
CA ASN A 3 -7.28 -4.75 15.04
C ASN A 3 -8.74 -4.68 14.57
N LYS A 4 -9.09 -5.34 13.44
CA LYS A 4 -10.42 -5.28 12.79
C LYS A 4 -10.88 -3.89 12.30
N GLU A 5 -10.01 -2.90 12.38
CA GLU A 5 -10.23 -1.57 11.81
C GLU A 5 -10.27 -1.64 10.27
N LYS A 6 -10.97 -0.69 9.66
CA LYS A 6 -10.94 -0.50 8.21
C LYS A 6 -9.73 0.33 7.80
N ILE A 7 -9.31 0.22 6.54
CA ILE A 7 -8.14 0.95 6.00
C ILE A 7 -8.21 2.46 6.27
N PRO A 8 -9.32 3.17 5.98
CA PRO A 8 -9.42 4.60 6.27
C PRO A 8 -9.18 4.94 7.75
N GLU A 9 -9.73 4.13 8.66
CA GLU A 9 -9.69 4.39 10.10
C GLU A 9 -8.27 4.31 10.65
N ALA A 10 -7.44 3.38 10.15
CA ALA A 10 -6.04 3.33 10.56
C ALA A 10 -5.20 4.42 9.94
N LEU A 11 -5.42 4.77 8.67
CA LEU A 11 -4.71 5.87 8.03
C LEU A 11 -5.03 7.21 8.73
N GLU A 12 -6.28 7.40 9.16
CA GLU A 12 -6.65 8.56 9.98
C GLU A 12 -5.87 8.62 11.29
N LYS A 13 -5.71 7.47 11.97
CA LYS A 13 -4.95 7.38 13.24
C LYS A 13 -3.45 7.60 13.01
N GLN A 14 -2.89 7.01 11.97
CA GLN A 14 -1.49 7.20 11.57
C GLN A 14 -1.21 8.69 11.25
N ASN A 15 -2.09 9.36 10.51
CA ASN A 15 -1.90 10.77 10.17
C ASN A 15 -1.90 11.70 11.38
N LYS A 16 -2.49 11.28 12.51
CA LYS A 16 -2.39 12.04 13.77
C LYS A 16 -1.01 11.92 14.42
N THR A 17 -0.27 10.85 14.13
CA THR A 17 1.09 10.62 14.65
C THR A 17 2.18 11.26 13.78
N TRP A 18 1.97 11.35 12.45
CA TRP A 18 2.89 12.04 11.53
C TRP A 18 2.73 13.56 11.60
N LYS A 19 3.82 14.30 11.84
CA LYS A 19 3.83 15.77 11.84
C LYS A 19 4.39 16.28 10.52
N LYS A 20 4.14 17.57 10.26
CA LYS A 20 4.61 18.23 9.03
C LYS A 20 6.13 18.09 8.80
N HIS A 21 6.94 18.05 9.86
CA HIS A 21 8.39 17.91 9.75
C HIS A 21 8.86 16.48 9.43
N ASP A 22 7.99 15.47 9.62
CA ASP A 22 8.27 14.07 9.32
C ASP A 22 8.07 13.73 7.83
N GLY A 23 7.57 14.69 7.04
CA GLY A 23 7.31 14.50 5.61
C GLY A 23 6.00 13.78 5.30
N ILE A 24 5.95 13.16 4.12
CA ILE A 24 4.81 12.33 3.68
C ILE A 24 4.87 11.00 4.46
N PRO A 25 3.75 10.53 5.03
CA PRO A 25 3.71 9.25 5.72
C PRO A 25 4.07 8.08 4.79
N MET A 26 4.72 7.05 5.33
CA MET A 26 5.02 5.83 4.58
C MET A 26 4.14 4.67 5.05
N VAL A 27 3.66 3.86 4.11
CA VAL A 27 2.83 2.67 4.36
C VAL A 27 3.48 1.46 3.72
N ASP A 28 3.69 0.40 4.50
CA ASP A 28 4.13 -0.89 3.99
C ASP A 28 2.91 -1.68 3.47
N TYR A 29 2.93 -2.01 2.19
CA TYR A 29 1.91 -2.84 1.55
C TYR A 29 2.44 -4.24 1.28
N SER A 30 1.70 -5.25 1.75
CA SER A 30 1.94 -6.65 1.42
C SER A 30 0.62 -7.39 1.22
N SER A 31 0.67 -8.50 0.47
CA SER A 31 -0.43 -9.44 0.36
C SER A 31 -0.02 -10.78 0.97
N GLN A 32 -0.98 -11.47 1.58
CA GLN A 32 -0.77 -12.81 2.11
C GLN A 32 -0.57 -13.80 0.95
N LYS A 33 0.45 -14.65 1.05
CA LYS A 33 0.59 -15.79 0.15
C LYS A 33 -0.52 -16.82 0.44
N SER A 34 -1.36 -17.10 -0.56
CA SER A 34 -2.41 -18.12 -0.50
C SER A 34 -1.81 -19.48 -0.12
N ASP A 35 -2.46 -20.18 0.81
CA ASP A 35 -2.06 -21.51 1.34
C ASP A 35 -0.77 -21.59 2.17
N PHE A 36 -0.18 -20.45 2.57
CA PHE A 36 0.96 -20.41 3.49
C PHE A 36 0.55 -19.90 4.87
N LYS A 37 1.41 -20.13 5.88
CA LYS A 37 1.24 -19.56 7.22
C LYS A 37 1.04 -18.03 7.14
N ASN A 38 0.13 -17.52 7.96
CA ASN A 38 -0.11 -16.09 8.12
C ASN A 38 1.22 -15.34 8.31
N GLY A 39 1.40 -14.25 7.57
CA GLY A 39 2.62 -13.43 7.57
C GLY A 39 3.63 -13.78 6.47
N SER A 40 3.35 -14.77 5.62
CA SER A 40 4.18 -15.05 4.44
C SER A 40 3.85 -14.06 3.33
N HIS A 41 4.80 -13.20 2.96
CA HIS A 41 4.63 -12.24 1.87
C HIS A 41 4.41 -12.97 0.54
N ALA A 42 3.49 -12.45 -0.28
CA ALA A 42 3.22 -12.96 -1.60
C ALA A 42 4.48 -12.95 -2.48
N GLU A 43 4.59 -13.93 -3.38
CA GLU A 43 5.68 -13.98 -4.35
C GLU A 43 5.56 -12.87 -5.39
N ILE A 44 4.31 -12.53 -5.73
CA ILE A 44 3.91 -11.56 -6.74
C ILE A 44 2.75 -10.74 -6.16
N ILE A 45 2.71 -9.44 -6.45
CA ILE A 45 1.62 -8.55 -6.03
C ILE A 45 0.26 -9.05 -6.53
N ASP A 46 -0.73 -9.05 -5.64
CA ASP A 46 -2.13 -9.21 -6.02
C ASP A 46 -2.70 -7.86 -6.44
N LEU A 47 -2.90 -7.68 -7.75
CA LEU A 47 -3.37 -6.41 -8.30
C LEU A 47 -4.81 -6.06 -7.88
N LYS A 48 -5.66 -7.06 -7.60
CA LYS A 48 -7.03 -6.78 -7.16
C LYS A 48 -7.06 -6.27 -5.73
N ASP A 49 -6.27 -6.92 -4.87
CA ASP A 49 -6.10 -6.48 -3.49
C ASP A 49 -5.43 -5.10 -3.43
N PHE A 50 -4.41 -4.87 -4.27
CA PHE A 50 -3.75 -3.56 -4.35
C PHE A 50 -4.69 -2.45 -4.83
N GLU A 51 -5.49 -2.70 -5.88
CA GLU A 51 -6.53 -1.76 -6.33
C GLU A 51 -7.56 -1.47 -5.23
N PHE A 52 -7.97 -2.48 -4.47
CA PHE A 52 -8.88 -2.31 -3.34
C PHE A 52 -8.27 -1.46 -2.23
N PHE A 53 -6.99 -1.67 -1.93
CA PHE A 53 -6.24 -0.85 -0.97
C PHE A 53 -6.17 0.61 -1.42
N LEU A 54 -5.83 0.89 -2.68
CA LEU A 54 -5.76 2.25 -3.21
C LEU A 54 -7.12 2.97 -3.14
N LYS A 55 -8.21 2.29 -3.52
CA LYS A 55 -9.58 2.85 -3.42
C LYS A 55 -10.00 3.10 -1.98
N SER A 56 -9.65 2.19 -1.07
CA SER A 56 -10.00 2.32 0.35
C SER A 56 -9.17 3.38 1.08
N SER A 57 -8.15 3.94 0.45
CA SER A 57 -7.24 4.93 1.03
C SER A 57 -7.26 6.27 0.30
N ASP A 58 -8.18 6.46 -0.66
CA ASP A 58 -8.23 7.59 -1.61
C ASP A 58 -8.17 8.99 -0.97
N SER A 59 -8.63 9.09 0.28
CA SER A 59 -8.71 10.32 1.05
C SER A 59 -7.40 10.70 1.76
N TYR A 60 -6.34 9.90 1.59
CA TYR A 60 -5.05 10.07 2.25
C TYR A 60 -3.89 10.05 1.25
N ASP A 61 -2.85 10.83 1.56
CA ASP A 61 -1.61 10.91 0.80
C ASP A 61 -0.48 10.23 1.59
N PHE A 62 0.29 9.38 0.92
CA PHE A 62 1.37 8.57 1.52
C PHE A 62 2.26 7.94 0.45
N ASP A 63 3.51 7.66 0.82
CA ASP A 63 4.41 6.82 0.04
C ASP A 63 4.16 5.34 0.36
N ILE A 64 4.26 4.46 -0.64
CA ILE A 64 4.04 3.01 -0.49
C ILE A 64 5.36 2.27 -0.65
N MET A 65 5.73 1.48 0.36
CA MET A 65 6.76 0.46 0.27
C MET A 65 6.11 -0.88 -0.09
N LEU A 66 6.54 -1.52 -1.18
CA LEU A 66 6.02 -2.84 -1.57
C LEU A 66 6.85 -3.95 -0.93
N GLU A 67 6.30 -4.62 0.08
CA GLU A 67 6.92 -5.76 0.73
C GLU A 67 6.57 -7.09 0.03
N ILE A 68 6.99 -7.21 -1.23
CA ILE A 68 6.71 -8.36 -2.10
C ILE A 68 8.02 -8.99 -2.58
N LYS A 69 8.08 -10.32 -2.68
CA LYS A 69 9.35 -11.03 -2.90
C LYS A 69 9.98 -10.83 -4.28
N ASP A 70 9.19 -10.71 -5.35
CA ASP A 70 9.70 -10.45 -6.70
C ASP A 70 10.03 -8.97 -6.97
N LYS A 71 9.99 -8.13 -5.92
CA LYS A 71 10.54 -6.76 -5.87
C LYS A 71 10.11 -5.90 -7.07
N GLU A 72 11.05 -5.56 -7.94
CA GLU A 72 10.85 -4.64 -9.06
C GLU A 72 9.81 -5.14 -10.08
N LYS A 73 9.63 -6.46 -10.19
CA LYS A 73 8.62 -7.03 -11.10
C LYS A 73 7.21 -6.70 -10.63
N SER A 74 6.97 -6.74 -9.33
CA SER A 74 5.72 -6.27 -8.74
C SER A 74 5.59 -4.76 -8.78
N ALA A 75 6.67 -4.01 -8.55
CA ALA A 75 6.64 -2.56 -8.67
C ALA A 75 6.21 -2.10 -10.08
N LEU A 76 6.75 -2.71 -11.14
CA LEU A 76 6.36 -2.41 -12.52
C LEU A 76 4.89 -2.74 -12.81
N LYS A 77 4.33 -3.76 -12.16
CA LYS A 77 2.89 -4.08 -12.26
C LYS A 77 2.04 -3.07 -11.48
N ALA A 78 2.48 -2.69 -10.29
CA ALA A 78 1.82 -1.69 -9.45
C ALA A 78 1.74 -0.32 -10.16
N ILE A 79 2.80 0.09 -10.85
CA ILE A 79 2.82 1.34 -11.63
C ILE A 79 1.67 1.39 -12.65
N LYS A 80 1.37 0.28 -13.34
CA LYS A 80 0.25 0.23 -14.31
C LYS A 80 -1.11 0.48 -13.68
N ILE A 81 -1.26 0.20 -12.39
CA ILE A 81 -2.47 0.51 -11.63
C ILE A 81 -2.42 1.96 -11.15
N LEU A 82 -1.27 2.38 -10.58
CA LEU A 82 -1.05 3.72 -10.05
C LEU A 82 -1.15 4.81 -11.12
N GLU A 83 -0.87 4.53 -12.38
CA GLU A 83 -1.09 5.49 -13.49
C GLU A 83 -2.55 5.95 -13.63
N LYS A 84 -3.51 5.26 -12.99
CA LYS A 84 -4.92 5.65 -12.92
C LYS A 84 -5.29 6.36 -11.62
N ASP A 85 -4.37 6.46 -10.66
CA ASP A 85 -4.56 7.11 -9.37
C ASP A 85 -4.02 8.53 -9.43
N ASN A 86 -4.87 9.53 -9.14
CA ASN A 86 -4.50 10.94 -9.23
C ASN A 86 -3.41 11.37 -8.23
N ARG A 87 -3.13 10.55 -7.21
CA ARG A 87 -2.07 10.80 -6.23
C ARG A 87 -0.70 10.33 -6.72
N PHE A 88 -0.63 9.54 -7.79
CA PHE A 88 0.62 8.95 -8.23
C PHE A 88 1.58 9.99 -8.83
N LEU A 89 2.74 10.13 -8.19
CA LEU A 89 3.81 11.02 -8.64
C LEU A 89 4.86 10.25 -9.46
N LYS A 90 4.83 10.42 -10.79
CA LYS A 90 5.89 9.92 -11.66
C LYS A 90 7.06 10.90 -11.65
N LYS A 91 8.08 10.65 -10.82
CA LYS A 91 9.35 11.37 -10.94
C LYS A 91 10.02 10.94 -12.25
N VAL A 92 10.08 11.87 -13.19
CA VAL A 92 10.80 11.78 -14.46
C VAL A 92 12.28 12.06 -14.22
#